data_AF-A0A1I1YSY4-F1
#
_entry.id   AF-A0A1I1YSY4-F1
#
_cell.length_a   1.000
_cell.length_b   1.000
_cell.length_c   1.000
_cell.angle_alpha   90.00
_cell.angle_beta   90.00
_cell.angle_gamma   90.00
#
_symmetry.space_group_name_H-M   'P 1'
#
loop_
_entity.id
_entity.type
_entity.pdbx_description
1 polymer ?
#
loop_
_entity_poly.entity_id
_entity_poly.type
_entity_poly.pdbx_seq_one_letter_code
_entity_poly.pdbx_strand_id
1 'polypeptide(L)'
;MVDEFEFFRNVQAYYQHMRFQVQFTYRILHKTNKTAKAYGSFNCRVNPRTQQVEYQMSLKSETIARPFSEKGSFLFSSQYPEIPPQSVLIEHYPILKLRYPVPINYDWYSFIFKGTQEAFTVQSLQQVFDKYRCTGASGEEVDAGLKVAAVSIDWYNGMRRTKV
;
A
#
# COMPACT_ATOMS: atom_id res chain seq x y z
N MET A 1 -13.90 26.90 20.47
CA MET A 1 -13.97 25.42 20.51
C MET A 1 -14.63 24.82 19.25
N VAL A 2 -15.46 25.56 18.51
CA VAL A 2 -16.00 25.14 17.19
C VAL A 2 -14.91 25.16 16.10
N ASP A 3 -14.00 26.12 16.14
CA ASP A 3 -12.94 26.28 15.12
C ASP A 3 -12.00 25.07 15.01
N GLU A 4 -11.62 24.44 16.12
CA GLU A 4 -10.72 23.28 16.09
C GLU A 4 -11.39 22.02 15.52
N PHE A 5 -12.66 21.81 15.85
CA PHE A 5 -13.40 20.67 15.33
C PHE A 5 -13.61 20.79 13.81
N GLU A 6 -14.02 21.97 13.34
CA GLU A 6 -14.13 22.23 11.90
C GLU A 6 -12.79 22.15 11.20
N PHE A 7 -11.72 22.63 11.84
CA PHE A 7 -10.35 22.50 11.34
C PHE A 7 -9.96 21.03 11.14
N PHE A 8 -10.13 20.16 12.14
CA PHE A 8 -9.80 18.74 12.02
C PHE A 8 -10.66 18.03 10.98
N ARG A 9 -11.95 18.40 10.86
CA ARG A 9 -12.84 17.87 9.83
C ARG A 9 -12.35 18.25 8.42
N ASN A 10 -11.93 19.50 8.23
CA ASN A 10 -11.44 19.99 6.94
C ASN A 10 -10.12 19.32 6.56
N VAL A 11 -9.19 19.15 7.52
CA VAL A 11 -7.96 18.39 7.30
C VAL A 11 -8.27 16.96 6.87
N GLN A 12 -9.14 16.25 7.61
CA GLN A 12 -9.51 14.88 7.25
C GLN A 12 -10.13 14.77 5.85
N ALA A 13 -11.07 15.67 5.53
CA ALA A 13 -11.72 15.70 4.22
C ALA A 13 -10.75 16.00 3.06
N TYR A 14 -9.72 16.81 3.32
CA TYR A 14 -8.75 17.22 2.30
C TYR A 14 -7.75 16.11 1.95
N TYR A 15 -7.28 15.36 2.95
CA TYR A 15 -6.33 14.26 2.77
C TYR A 15 -7.02 12.89 2.67
N GLN A 16 -8.32 12.88 2.42
CA GLN A 16 -9.08 11.66 2.18
C GLN A 16 -8.85 11.15 0.75
N HIS A 17 -8.56 9.86 0.61
CA HIS A 17 -8.46 9.15 -0.66
C HIS A 17 -7.35 9.62 -1.62
N MET A 18 -6.24 10.14 -1.09
CA MET A 18 -5.07 10.40 -1.92
C MET A 18 -4.54 9.09 -2.51
N ARG A 19 -4.27 9.09 -3.82
CA ARG A 19 -3.93 7.88 -4.57
C ARG A 19 -2.43 7.68 -4.58
N PHE A 20 -2.00 6.44 -4.47
CA PHE A 20 -0.63 6.05 -4.69
C PHE A 20 -0.57 4.77 -5.50
N GLN A 21 0.58 4.54 -6.12
CA GLN A 21 0.87 3.36 -6.91
C GLN A 21 2.18 2.76 -6.40
N VAL A 22 2.17 1.44 -6.22
CA VAL A 22 3.33 0.65 -5.82
C VAL A 22 3.69 -0.26 -6.98
N GLN A 23 4.91 -0.15 -7.48
CA GLN A 23 5.47 -1.12 -8.39
C GLN A 23 6.23 -2.16 -7.57
N PHE A 24 5.87 -3.42 -7.75
CA PHE A 24 6.53 -4.53 -7.07
C PHE A 24 6.90 -5.62 -8.08
N THR A 25 7.96 -6.33 -7.75
CA THR A 25 8.36 -7.57 -8.40
C THR A 25 7.88 -8.74 -7.59
N TYR A 26 7.46 -9.81 -8.24
CA TYR A 26 7.14 -11.07 -7.59
C TYR A 26 7.90 -12.22 -8.24
N ARG A 27 8.37 -13.14 -7.40
CA ARG A 27 9.09 -14.35 -7.81
C ARG A 27 8.42 -15.54 -7.16
N ILE A 28 7.90 -16.43 -7.98
CA ILE A 28 7.21 -17.63 -7.52
C ILE A 28 8.09 -18.84 -7.88
N LEU A 29 8.52 -19.62 -6.88
CA LEU A 29 9.39 -20.80 -7.02
C LEU A 29 10.61 -20.58 -7.93
N HIS A 30 11.34 -19.50 -7.67
CA HIS A 30 12.66 -19.23 -8.22
C HIS A 30 12.83 -19.02 -9.74
N LYS A 31 11.78 -19.04 -10.57
CA LYS A 31 11.99 -19.06 -12.04
C LYS A 31 12.11 -17.70 -12.73
N THR A 32 11.21 -16.76 -12.46
CA THR A 32 11.19 -15.47 -13.19
C THR A 32 10.67 -14.36 -12.30
N ASN A 33 11.40 -13.24 -12.24
CA ASN A 33 10.90 -12.01 -11.63
C ASN A 33 9.91 -11.38 -12.60
N LYS A 34 8.65 -11.28 -12.21
CA LYS A 34 7.64 -10.53 -12.94
C LYS A 34 7.35 -9.23 -12.21
N THR A 35 7.03 -8.17 -12.95
CA THR A 35 6.60 -6.89 -12.38
C THR A 35 5.08 -6.81 -12.40
N ALA A 36 4.51 -6.33 -11.31
CA ALA A 36 3.09 -5.96 -11.21
C ALA A 36 2.97 -4.59 -10.53
N LYS A 37 1.82 -3.95 -10.74
CA LYS A 37 1.47 -2.72 -10.04
C LYS A 37 0.38 -2.99 -9.02
N ALA A 38 0.39 -2.17 -7.98
CA ALA A 38 -0.72 -2.08 -7.05
C ALA A 38 -1.14 -0.64 -6.89
N TYR A 39 -2.45 -0.43 -6.84
CA TYR A 39 -3.05 0.88 -6.71
C TYR A 39 -3.65 0.96 -5.32
N GLY A 40 -3.30 2.03 -4.61
CA GLY A 40 -3.76 2.27 -3.26
C GLY A 40 -4.36 3.64 -3.09
N SER A 41 -5.12 3.77 -2.01
CA SER A 41 -5.59 5.04 -1.48
C SER A 41 -5.16 5.14 -0.03
N PHE A 42 -4.81 6.34 0.41
CA PHE A 42 -4.55 6.63 1.80
C PHE A 42 -5.60 7.56 2.36
N ASN A 43 -5.86 7.41 3.66
CA ASN A 43 -6.71 8.28 4.46
C ASN A 43 -5.96 8.73 5.70
N CYS A 44 -6.12 9.99 6.08
CA CYS A 44 -5.64 10.51 7.35
C CYS A 44 -6.79 10.64 8.34
N ARG A 45 -6.60 10.12 9.55
CA ARG A 45 -7.52 10.31 10.67
C ARG A 45 -6.83 11.09 11.77
N VAL A 46 -7.43 12.22 12.15
CA VAL A 46 -6.94 13.04 13.27
C VAL A 46 -7.75 12.72 14.52
N ASN A 47 -7.08 12.39 15.61
CA ASN A 47 -7.68 12.16 16.92
C ASN A 47 -7.36 13.34 17.86
N PRO A 48 -8.35 14.20 18.18
CA PRO A 48 -8.15 15.33 19.09
C PRO A 48 -7.80 14.90 20.52
N ARG A 49 -8.37 13.78 20.99
CA ARG A 49 -8.19 13.32 22.38
C ARG A 49 -6.78 12.79 22.63
N THR A 50 -6.22 12.07 21.67
CA THR A 50 -4.87 11.49 21.78
C THR A 50 -3.78 12.33 21.13
N GLN A 51 -4.15 13.46 20.51
CA GLN A 51 -3.26 14.35 19.76
C GLN A 51 -2.45 13.62 18.67
N GLN A 52 -3.11 12.69 17.97
CA GLN A 52 -2.47 11.84 16.97
C GLN A 52 -3.10 11.96 15.59
N VAL A 53 -2.27 11.84 14.57
CA VAL A 53 -2.65 11.60 13.18
C VAL A 53 -2.30 10.17 12.83
N GLU A 54 -3.30 9.41 12.44
CA GLU A 54 -3.17 8.05 11.96
C GLU A 54 -3.28 8.05 10.43
N TYR A 55 -2.29 7.46 9.78
CA TYR A 55 -2.24 7.26 8.34
C TYR A 55 -2.70 5.83 8.07
N GLN A 56 -3.79 5.70 7.34
CA GLN A 56 -4.34 4.42 6.93
C GLN A 56 -4.17 4.24 5.43
N MET A 57 -3.81 3.04 5.01
CA MET A 57 -3.73 2.70 3.59
C MET A 57 -4.66 1.54 3.24
N SER A 58 -5.19 1.61 2.04
CA SER A 58 -5.86 0.49 1.37
C SER A 58 -5.22 0.32 0.01
N LEU A 59 -4.93 -0.92 -0.40
CA LEU A 59 -4.21 -1.23 -1.62
C LEU A 59 -4.74 -2.51 -2.25
N LYS A 60 -4.86 -2.48 -3.57
CA LYS A 60 -5.20 -3.65 -4.40
C LYS A 60 -4.18 -3.80 -5.52
N SER A 61 -3.57 -4.99 -5.63
CA SER A 61 -2.68 -5.30 -6.74
C SER A 61 -3.40 -5.69 -8.01
N GLU A 62 -2.70 -5.57 -9.13
CA GLU A 62 -2.99 -6.34 -10.34
C GLU A 62 -2.98 -7.83 -10.04
N THR A 63 -3.67 -8.58 -10.90
CA THR A 63 -3.79 -10.02 -10.76
C THR A 63 -2.46 -10.71 -11.01
N ILE A 64 -2.02 -11.48 -10.03
CA ILE A 64 -0.87 -12.35 -10.07
C ILE A 64 -1.37 -13.75 -10.38
N ALA A 65 -0.82 -14.39 -11.41
CA ALA A 65 -1.15 -15.76 -11.77
C ALA A 65 0.10 -16.48 -12.28
N ARG A 66 0.12 -17.80 -12.07
CA ARG A 66 1.10 -18.68 -12.70
C ARG A 66 0.36 -19.84 -13.37
N PRO A 67 0.36 -19.91 -14.72
CA PRO A 67 -0.27 -21.02 -15.42
C PRO A 67 0.45 -22.33 -15.09
N PHE A 68 -0.29 -23.43 -15.16
CA PHE A 68 0.26 -24.78 -15.09
C PHE A 68 1.33 -25.00 -16.18
N SER A 69 2.39 -25.73 -15.85
CA SER A 69 3.40 -26.11 -16.84
C SER A 69 3.85 -27.55 -16.63
N GLU A 70 3.60 -28.36 -17.65
CA GLU A 70 4.21 -29.68 -17.85
C GLU A 70 5.25 -29.55 -18.97
N LYS A 71 6.39 -28.92 -18.67
CA LYS A 71 7.56 -29.05 -19.53
C LYS A 71 8.46 -30.13 -18.95
N GLY A 72 8.35 -31.34 -19.50
CA GLY A 72 9.25 -32.46 -19.27
C GLY A 72 10.26 -32.55 -20.41
N SER A 73 11.54 -32.29 -20.11
CA SER A 73 12.67 -32.77 -20.92
C SER A 73 13.23 -34.02 -20.23
N PHE A 74 13.81 -34.94 -20.98
CA PHE A 74 14.36 -36.22 -20.49
C PHE A 74 15.35 -36.06 -19.32
N LEU A 75 15.94 -34.87 -19.14
CA LEU A 75 16.90 -34.55 -18.06
C LEU A 75 16.38 -33.53 -17.04
N PHE A 76 15.25 -32.86 -17.29
CA PHE A 76 14.69 -31.84 -16.40
C PHE A 76 13.17 -31.89 -16.44
N SER A 77 12.55 -32.40 -15.38
CA SER A 77 11.11 -32.23 -15.14
C SER A 77 10.88 -30.88 -14.47
N SER A 78 10.08 -30.04 -15.10
CA SER A 78 9.61 -28.80 -14.49
C SER A 78 8.11 -28.83 -14.31
N GLN A 79 7.62 -29.85 -13.59
CA GLN A 79 6.23 -29.91 -13.17
C GLN A 79 6.04 -28.98 -11.98
N TYR A 80 5.19 -27.97 -12.13
CA TYR A 80 4.83 -27.08 -11.03
C TYR A 80 3.32 -26.87 -11.03
N PRO A 81 2.69 -26.84 -9.83
CA PRO A 81 1.25 -26.65 -9.70
C PRO A 81 0.85 -25.25 -10.15
N GLU A 82 -0.39 -25.14 -10.62
CA GLU A 82 -1.00 -23.86 -10.96
C GLU A 82 -1.16 -22.97 -9.72
N ILE A 83 -0.94 -21.68 -9.90
CA ILE A 83 -1.36 -20.66 -8.92
C ILE A 83 -2.51 -19.89 -9.56
N PRO A 84 -3.73 -20.01 -9.01
CA PRO A 84 -4.88 -19.37 -9.58
C PRO A 84 -4.73 -17.84 -9.52
N PRO A 85 -5.44 -17.11 -10.39
CA PRO A 85 -5.38 -15.65 -10.40
C PRO A 85 -5.78 -15.05 -9.04
N GLN A 86 -4.86 -14.34 -8.40
CA GLN A 86 -5.03 -13.71 -7.09
C GLN A 86 -4.55 -12.27 -7.08
N SER A 87 -5.07 -11.45 -6.18
CA SER A 87 -4.63 -10.07 -5.98
C SER A 87 -4.28 -9.82 -4.52
N VAL A 88 -3.17 -9.13 -4.27
CA VAL A 88 -2.83 -8.61 -2.94
C VAL A 88 -3.88 -7.56 -2.57
N LEU A 89 -4.67 -7.85 -1.54
CA LEU A 89 -5.68 -6.95 -1.01
C LEU A 89 -5.31 -6.59 0.43
N ILE A 90 -5.14 -5.30 0.67
CA ILE A 90 -4.86 -4.74 1.99
C ILE A 90 -5.90 -3.66 2.22
N GLU A 91 -6.68 -3.78 3.30
CA GLU A 91 -7.72 -2.82 3.63
C GLU A 91 -7.46 -2.19 5.00
N HIS A 92 -7.58 -0.87 5.07
CA HIS A 92 -7.55 -0.11 6.33
C HIS A 92 -6.30 -0.36 7.20
N TYR A 93 -5.14 -0.58 6.58
CA TYR A 93 -3.90 -0.86 7.31
C TYR A 93 -3.32 0.42 7.92
N PRO A 94 -3.10 0.49 9.25
CA PRO A 94 -2.49 1.64 9.89
C PRO A 94 -0.98 1.62 9.65
N ILE A 95 -0.50 2.44 8.71
CA ILE A 95 0.92 2.45 8.31
C ILE A 95 1.79 3.32 9.22
N LEU A 96 1.25 4.42 9.74
CA LEU A 96 1.99 5.36 10.59
C LEU A 96 1.06 6.07 11.58
N LYS A 97 1.58 6.38 12.77
CA LYS A 97 0.92 7.22 13.77
C LYS A 97 1.89 8.30 14.23
N LEU A 98 1.53 9.56 14.02
CA LEU A 98 2.34 10.71 14.43
C LEU A 98 1.59 11.53 15.47
N ARG A 99 2.29 12.06 16.47
CA ARG A 99 1.74 13.08 17.35
C ARG A 99 1.90 14.45 16.70
N TYR A 100 0.83 15.25 16.69
CA TYR A 100 0.94 16.63 16.20
C TYR A 100 1.24 17.57 17.38
N PRO A 101 2.07 18.61 17.17
CA PRO A 101 2.41 19.56 18.22
C PRO A 101 1.21 20.44 18.58
N VAL A 102 1.14 20.84 19.85
CA VAL A 102 0.18 21.82 20.39
C VAL A 102 0.99 23.02 20.89
N PRO A 103 0.66 24.27 20.51
CA PRO A 103 -0.52 24.71 19.76
C PRO A 103 -0.51 24.27 18.29
N ILE A 104 -1.71 24.16 17.71
CA ILE A 104 -1.93 23.71 16.33
C ILE A 104 -1.21 24.68 15.38
N ASN A 105 -0.11 24.22 14.78
CA ASN A 105 0.64 25.03 13.82
C ASN A 105 -0.12 25.11 12.48
N TYR A 106 -0.07 26.24 11.77
CA TYR A 106 -0.85 26.47 10.56
C TYR A 106 -0.42 25.63 9.36
N ASP A 107 0.82 25.11 9.35
CA ASP A 107 1.34 24.31 8.24
C ASP A 107 1.04 22.80 8.37
N TRP A 108 -0.25 22.47 8.47
CA TRP A 108 -0.72 21.08 8.47
C TRP A 108 -0.44 20.36 7.16
N TYR A 109 -0.35 21.10 6.06
CA TYR A 109 0.02 20.56 4.78
C TYR A 109 1.41 19.93 4.83
N SER A 110 2.41 20.69 5.26
CA SER A 110 3.77 20.15 5.39
C SER A 110 3.84 19.01 6.41
N PHE A 111 3.05 19.06 7.49
CA PHE A 111 3.00 17.99 8.48
C PHE A 111 2.48 16.68 7.87
N ILE A 112 1.34 16.71 7.18
CA ILE A 112 0.76 15.53 6.52
C ILE A 112 1.65 15.05 5.39
N PHE A 113 2.19 15.97 4.59
CA PHE A 113 3.08 15.63 3.49
C PHE A 113 4.34 14.88 3.97
N LYS A 114 5.00 15.40 5.01
CA LYS A 114 6.17 14.74 5.63
C LYS A 114 5.81 13.38 6.21
N GLY A 115 4.69 13.27 6.92
CA GLY A 115 4.22 12.00 7.48
C GLY A 115 3.93 10.96 6.39
N THR A 116 3.36 11.39 5.27
CA THR A 116 3.14 10.51 4.11
C THR A 116 4.46 10.09 3.45
N GLN A 117 5.45 10.97 3.33
CA GLN A 117 6.78 10.59 2.83
C GLN A 117 7.49 9.56 3.73
N GLU A 118 7.31 9.67 5.05
CA GLU A 118 7.84 8.72 6.03
C GLU A 118 7.07 7.39 6.03
N ALA A 119 5.74 7.46 5.90
CA ALA A 119 4.86 6.29 5.89
C ALA A 119 5.04 5.45 4.63
N PHE A 120 5.15 6.06 3.45
CA PHE A 120 5.13 5.38 2.16
C PHE A 120 6.54 5.26 1.56
N THR A 121 7.37 4.47 2.23
CA THR A 121 8.70 4.11 1.72
C THR A 121 8.68 2.69 1.15
N VAL A 122 9.70 2.37 0.35
CA VAL A 122 9.91 0.99 -0.13
C VAL A 122 10.02 0.02 1.05
N GLN A 123 10.68 0.43 2.14
CA GLN A 123 10.90 -0.42 3.32
C GLN A 123 9.61 -0.68 4.09
N SER A 124 8.81 0.35 4.37
CA SER A 124 7.56 0.19 5.10
C SER A 124 6.56 -0.67 4.33
N LEU A 125 6.45 -0.46 3.01
CA LEU A 125 5.59 -1.28 2.17
C LEU A 125 6.13 -2.70 2.00
N GLN A 126 7.45 -2.90 1.94
CA GLN A 126 8.04 -4.24 1.91
C GLN A 126 7.59 -5.07 3.12
N GLN A 127 7.64 -4.51 4.33
CA GLN A 127 7.19 -5.19 5.55
C GLN A 127 5.72 -5.61 5.50
N VAL A 128 4.88 -4.87 4.77
CA VAL A 128 3.47 -5.22 4.62
C VAL A 128 3.30 -6.31 3.56
N PHE A 129 4.02 -6.23 2.45
CA PHE A 129 4.00 -7.25 1.40
C PHE A 129 4.58 -8.59 1.89
N ASP A 130 5.56 -8.58 2.79
CA ASP A 130 6.16 -9.78 3.38
C ASP A 130 5.16 -10.61 4.21
N LYS A 131 4.09 -9.98 4.71
CA LYS A 131 3.01 -10.66 5.45
C LYS A 131 2.04 -11.39 4.53
N TYR A 132 2.04 -11.07 3.23
CA TYR A 132 1.15 -11.70 2.27
C TYR A 132 1.69 -13.07 1.87
N ARG A 133 0.78 -14.04 1.75
CA ARG A 133 1.07 -15.41 1.31
C ARG A 133 0.21 -15.74 0.10
N CYS A 134 0.83 -16.29 -0.94
CA CYS A 134 0.10 -16.77 -2.11
C CYS A 134 -0.38 -18.19 -1.86
N THR A 135 -1.57 -18.54 -2.35
CA THR A 135 -2.12 -19.89 -2.24
C THR A 135 -2.13 -20.60 -3.60
N GLY A 136 -1.91 -21.91 -3.60
CA GLY A 136 -2.01 -22.75 -4.80
C GLY A 136 -3.46 -23.14 -5.13
N ALA A 137 -3.67 -23.81 -6.25
CA ALA A 137 -4.99 -24.32 -6.64
C ALA A 137 -5.60 -25.30 -5.62
N SER A 138 -4.76 -26.02 -4.87
CA SER A 138 -5.13 -26.94 -3.77
C SER A 138 -5.34 -26.23 -2.42
N GLY A 139 -5.15 -24.92 -2.34
CA GLY A 139 -5.20 -24.15 -1.10
C GLY A 139 -3.92 -24.18 -0.26
N GLU A 140 -2.88 -24.87 -0.73
CA GLU A 140 -1.56 -24.90 -0.07
C GLU A 140 -0.85 -23.55 -0.18
N GLU A 141 -0.09 -23.16 0.86
CA GLU A 141 0.76 -21.97 0.78
C GLU A 141 1.90 -22.18 -0.21
N VAL A 142 2.08 -21.23 -1.13
CA VAL A 142 3.17 -21.26 -2.09
C VAL A 142 4.21 -20.22 -1.71
N ASP A 143 5.47 -20.63 -1.69
CA ASP A 143 6.59 -19.72 -1.51
C ASP A 143 6.68 -18.75 -2.71
N ALA A 144 6.19 -17.54 -2.47
CA ALA A 144 6.17 -16.43 -3.40
C ALA A 144 6.86 -15.23 -2.72
N GLY A 145 8.04 -14.88 -3.23
CA GLY A 145 8.75 -13.69 -2.80
C GLY A 145 8.14 -12.46 -3.47
N LEU A 146 7.49 -11.60 -2.68
CA LEU A 146 7.05 -10.27 -3.12
C LEU A 146 8.11 -9.25 -2.74
N LYS A 147 8.59 -8.46 -3.69
CA LYS A 147 9.59 -7.41 -3.47
C LYS A 147 9.14 -6.09 -4.05
N VAL A 148 8.95 -5.08 -3.21
CA VAL A 148 8.61 -3.71 -3.61
C VAL A 148 9.80 -3.10 -4.34
N ALA A 149 9.56 -2.58 -5.55
CA ALA A 149 10.59 -2.00 -6.40
C ALA A 149 10.55 -0.47 -6.38
N ALA A 150 9.35 0.11 -6.44
CA ALA A 150 9.16 1.56 -6.39
C ALA A 150 7.79 1.93 -5.82
N VAL A 151 7.71 3.13 -5.25
CA VAL A 151 6.48 3.70 -4.70
C VAL A 151 6.34 5.10 -5.29
N SER A 152 5.21 5.37 -5.93
CA SER A 152 4.89 6.65 -6.54
C SER A 152 3.57 7.16 -5.98
N ILE A 153 3.57 8.37 -5.42
CA ILE A 153 2.39 8.98 -4.81
C ILE A 153 1.87 10.05 -5.78
N ASP A 154 0.57 10.00 -6.08
CA ASP A 154 -0.08 10.97 -6.96
C ASP A 154 -0.59 12.15 -6.12
N TRP A 155 0.28 13.14 -5.97
CA TRP A 155 -0.01 14.36 -5.21
C TRP A 155 -0.97 15.31 -5.94
N TYR A 156 -1.05 15.24 -7.27
CA TYR A 156 -1.77 16.23 -8.08
C TYR A 156 -3.30 16.06 -8.00
N ASN A 157 -3.79 14.84 -7.79
CA ASN A 157 -5.23 14.60 -7.61
C ASN A 157 -5.78 15.17 -6.28
N GLY A 158 -4.95 15.32 -5.25
CA GLY A 158 -5.32 16.02 -4.01
C GLY A 158 -5.29 17.56 -4.15
N MET A 159 -4.35 18.09 -4.95
CA MET A 159 -4.11 19.54 -5.11
C MET A 159 -5.09 20.28 -6.02
N ARG A 160 -5.93 19.60 -6.81
CA ARG A 160 -6.92 20.30 -7.66
C ARG A 160 -8.10 20.89 -6.90
N ARG A 161 -8.26 20.60 -5.60
CA ARG A 161 -9.34 21.15 -4.75
C ARG A 161 -9.03 22.52 -4.15
N THR A 162 -7.84 23.08 -4.37
CA THR A 162 -7.37 24.37 -3.82
C THR A 162 -7.73 25.59 -4.68
N LYS A 163 -8.94 25.62 -5.26
CA LYS A 163 -9.53 26.85 -5.77
C LYS A 163 -10.98 26.95 -5.34
N VAL A 164 -11.20 27.28 -4.07
CA VAL A 164 -12.30 28.15 -3.60
C VAL A 164 -11.75 28.96 -2.44
#